data_AF-A0A7L3GD90-F1
#
_entry.id   AF-A0A7L3GD90-F1
#
_cell.length_a   1.000
_cell.length_b   1.000
_cell.length_c   1.000
_cell.angle_alpha   90.00
_cell.angle_beta   90.00
_cell.angle_gamma   90.00
#
_symmetry.space_group_name_H-M   'P 1'
#
loop_
_entity.id
_entity.type
_entity.pdbx_description
1 polymer ?
#
loop_
_entity_poly.entity_id
_entity_poly.type
_entity_poly.pdbx_seq_one_letter_code
_entity_poly.pdbx_strand_id
1 'polypeptide(L)' 'PCVLGCEGITSGRCCWEVEVAPKGSWAVGVARESLRRRAETAVSPEMELWSMGLCDGQFWALTSLER' A
#
# COMPACT_ATOMS: atom_id res chain seq x y z
N PRO A 1 -8.33 -7.76 -1.00
CA PRO A 1 -9.21 -6.68 -0.49
C PRO A 1 -8.35 -5.72 0.34
N CYS A 2 -8.61 -4.41 0.31
CA CYS A 2 -7.85 -3.42 1.06
C CYS A 2 -8.78 -2.49 1.85
N VAL A 3 -8.27 -1.94 2.94
CA VAL A 3 -8.92 -0.93 3.77
C VAL A 3 -7.95 0.22 3.99
N LEU A 4 -8.47 1.43 4.19
CA LEU A 4 -7.69 2.62 4.48
C LEU A 4 -7.86 3.02 5.94
N GLY A 5 -6.87 3.72 6.48
CA GLY A 5 -7.02 4.42 7.76
C GLY A 5 -8.11 5.50 7.66
N CYS A 6 -8.64 5.91 8.82
CA CYS A 6 -9.71 6.90 8.87
C CYS A 6 -9.24 8.31 8.49
N GLU A 7 -7.98 8.65 8.82
CA GLU A 7 -7.43 9.99 8.63
C GLU A 7 -6.32 9.99 7.57
N GLY A 8 -6.33 11.01 6.72
CA GLY A 8 -5.27 11.27 5.75
C GLY A 8 -4.13 12.07 6.36
N ILE A 9 -2.94 11.94 5.77
CA ILE A 9 -1.75 12.69 6.17
C ILE A 9 -1.48 13.75 5.10
N THR A 10 -1.50 15.03 5.46
CA THR A 10 -1.30 16.15 4.53
C THR A 10 0.05 16.85 4.69
N SER A 11 0.71 16.69 5.84
CA SER A 11 2.04 17.26 6.13
C SER A 11 2.68 16.59 7.35
N GLY A 12 3.98 16.84 7.58
CA GLY A 12 4.69 16.34 8.75
C GLY A 12 5.28 14.94 8.58
N ARG A 13 5.56 14.27 9.71
CA ARG A 13 6.03 12.89 9.78
C ARG A 13 5.06 12.09 10.64
N CYS A 14 4.62 10.96 10.11
CA CYS A 14 3.71 10.06 10.80
C CYS A 14 4.32 8.67 10.85
N CYS A 15 4.16 7.99 11.98
CA CYS A 15 4.60 6.62 12.19
C CYS A 15 3.42 5.82 12.74
N TRP A 16 3.29 4.57 12.32
CA TRP A 16 2.31 3.64 12.84
C TRP A 16 2.93 2.24 12.92
N GLU A 17 2.38 1.41 13.80
CA GLU A 17 2.81 0.03 13.99
C GLU A 17 1.65 -0.90 13.66
N VAL A 18 1.96 -2.03 13.04
CA VAL A 18 0.98 -3.06 12.67
C VAL A 18 1.49 -4.40 13.14
N GLU A 19 0.73 -5.07 13.99
CA GLU A 19 0.97 -6.47 14.31
C GLU A 19 0.46 -7.35 13.16
N VAL A 20 1.34 -8.17 12.61
CA VAL A 20 1.04 -9.04 11.47
C VAL A 20 1.13 -10.51 11.88
N ALA A 21 0.33 -11.34 11.23
CA ALA A 21 0.39 -12.78 11.46
C ALA A 21 1.72 -13.36 10.97
N PRO A 22 2.32 -14.34 11.69
CA PRO A 22 3.54 -15.01 11.26
C PRO A 22 3.38 -15.85 9.97
N LYS A 23 2.14 -16.12 9.56
CA LYS A 23 1.77 -16.94 8.40
C LYS A 23 0.65 -16.26 7.63
N GLY A 24 0.59 -16.55 6.32
CA GLY A 24 -0.40 -15.98 5.41
C GLY A 24 0.12 -14.75 4.67
N SER A 25 -0.74 -14.16 3.85
CA SER A 25 -0.39 -13.00 3.03
C SER A 25 -0.94 -11.72 3.64
N TRP A 26 -0.12 -10.68 3.70
CA TRP A 26 -0.49 -9.36 4.18
C TRP A 26 0.28 -8.27 3.43
N ALA A 27 -0.28 -7.07 3.43
CA ALA A 27 0.33 -5.89 2.85
C ALA A 27 0.00 -4.68 3.72
N VAL A 28 0.98 -3.80 3.90
CA VAL A 28 0.83 -2.50 4.59
C VAL A 28 1.47 -1.42 3.74
N GLY A 29 0.99 -0.19 3.85
CA GLY A 29 1.48 0.88 3.00
C GLY A 29 0.73 2.19 3.16
N VAL A 30 1.04 3.11 2.24
CA VAL A 30 0.43 4.43 2.12
C VAL A 30 -0.08 4.59 0.69
N ALA A 31 -1.31 5.05 0.55
CA ALA A 31 -1.89 5.42 -0.73
C ALA A 31 -2.17 6.92 -0.75
N ARG A 32 -2.06 7.56 -1.91
CA ARG A 32 -2.67 8.88 -2.12
C ARG A 32 -4.18 8.74 -2.03
N GLU A 33 -4.84 9.74 -1.44
CA GLU A 33 -6.30 9.77 -1.34
C GLU A 33 -6.98 9.74 -2.73
N SER A 34 -6.31 10.28 -3.76
CA SER A 34 -6.76 10.28 -5.15
C SER A 34 -6.75 8.90 -5.83
N LEU A 35 -6.11 7.89 -5.22
CA LEU A 35 -5.94 6.58 -5.83
C LEU A 35 -7.31 5.98 -6.18
N ARG A 36 -7.49 5.67 -7.48
CA ARG A 36 -8.72 5.09 -7.99
C ARG A 36 -8.96 3.72 -7.35
N ARG A 37 -9.97 3.63 -6.49
CA ARG A 37 -10.38 2.41 -5.77
C ARG A 37 -11.01 1.31 -6.65
N ARG A 38 -11.09 1.51 -7.97
CA ARG A 38 -11.77 0.59 -8.91
C ARG A 38 -10.84 0.23 -10.08
N ALA A 39 -10.77 -1.06 -10.38
CA ALA A 39 -9.77 -1.72 -11.23
C ALA A 39 -9.87 -1.46 -12.75
N GLU A 40 -10.45 -0.35 -13.21
CA GLU A 40 -10.79 -0.22 -14.64
C GLU A 40 -9.75 0.51 -15.50
N THR A 41 -8.69 1.11 -14.94
CA THR A 41 -7.59 1.66 -15.78
C THR A 41 -6.37 2.01 -14.91
N ALA A 42 -5.40 1.10 -14.85
CA ALA A 42 -4.12 1.35 -14.23
C ALA A 42 -3.19 2.06 -15.23
N VAL A 43 -3.32 3.38 -15.37
CA VAL A 43 -2.26 4.21 -15.99
C VAL A 43 -2.24 5.59 -15.32
N SER A 44 -1.89 5.63 -14.04
CA SER A 44 -1.17 6.78 -13.51
C SER A 44 0.32 6.39 -13.50
N PRO A 45 1.19 7.07 -14.26
CA PRO A 45 2.62 6.76 -14.26
C PRO A 45 3.30 7.16 -12.94
N GLU A 46 2.66 7.99 -12.13
CA GLU A 46 3.13 8.29 -10.79
C GLU A 46 2.61 7.24 -9.82
N MET A 47 3.54 6.60 -9.11
CA MET A 47 3.26 5.61 -8.09
C MET A 47 2.45 6.23 -6.93
N GLU A 48 1.13 6.09 -7.00
CA GLU A 48 0.19 6.61 -5.99
C GLU A 48 0.02 5.67 -4.78
N LEU A 49 0.76 4.56 -4.75
CA LEU A 49 0.74 3.54 -3.70
C LEU A 49 2.17 3.10 -3.36
N TRP A 50 2.54 3.21 -2.10
CA TRP A 50 3.76 2.67 -1.53
C TRP A 50 3.37 1.56 -0.58
N SER A 51 3.83 0.33 -0.80
CA SER A 51 3.46 -0.78 0.06
C SER A 51 4.54 -1.85 0.11
N MET A 52 4.48 -2.66 1.16
CA MET A 52 5.31 -3.84 1.33
C MET A 52 4.49 -4.93 2.01
N GLY A 53 4.95 -6.17 1.91
CA GLY A 53 4.18 -7.28 2.45
C GLY A 53 4.91 -8.60 2.45
N LEU A 54 4.16 -9.62 2.85
CA LEU A 54 4.50 -11.03 2.75
C LEU A 54 3.48 -11.71 1.85
N CYS A 55 3.93 -12.45 0.86
CA CYS A 55 3.08 -13.33 0.06
C CYS A 55 3.85 -14.61 -0.24
N ASP A 56 3.22 -15.76 -0.07
CA ASP A 56 3.83 -17.08 -0.32
C ASP A 56 5.19 -17.28 0.36
N GLY A 57 5.33 -16.72 1.58
CA GLY A 57 6.56 -16.80 2.37
C GLY A 57 7.67 -15.87 1.90
N GLN A 58 7.42 -14.99 0.92
CA GLN A 58 8.38 -14.05 0.38
C GLN A 58 8.00 -12.61 0.68
N PHE A 59 8.97 -11.84 1.18
CA PHE A 59 8.81 -10.41 1.36
C PHE A 59 8.93 -9.67 0.04
N TRP A 60 8.10 -8.66 -0.14
CA TRP A 60 8.14 -7.78 -1.30
C TRP A 60 7.97 -6.32 -0.89
N ALA A 61 8.50 -5.42 -1.72
CA ALA A 61 8.26 -3.99 -1.64
C ALA A 61 7.84 -3.50 -3.02
N LEU A 62 6.73 -2.79 -3.09
CA LEU A 62 6.28 -2.10 -4.29
C LEU A 62 7.05 -0.79 -4.36
N THR A 63 8.13 -0.79 -5.12
CA THR A 63 9.07 0.33 -5.25
C THR A 63 8.99 1.05 -6.60
N SER A 64 8.39 0.41 -7.60
CA SER A 64 8.01 1.01 -8.88
C SER A 64 6.83 0.23 -9.46
N LEU A 65 5.86 0.92 -10.07
CA LEU A 65 4.87 0.29 -10.95
C LEU A 65 5.39 0.31 -12.40
N GLU A 66 6.68 0.04 -12.59
CA GLU A 66 7.25 -0.16 -13.91
C GLU A 66 6.86 -1.54 -14.44
N ARG A 67 6.29 -1.54 -15.64
CA ARG A 67 5.89 -2.72 -16.40
C ARG A 67 7.05 -3.24 -17.21
#